data_AF-A0A7X0HFJ9-F1
#
_entry.id   AF-A0A7X0HFJ9-F1
#
_cell.length_a   1.000
_cell.length_b   1.000
_cell.length_c   1.000
_cell.angle_alpha   90.00
_cell.angle_beta   90.00
_cell.angle_gamma   90.00
#
_symmetry.space_group_name_H-M   'P 1'
#
loop_
_entity.id
_entity.type
_entity.pdbx_description
1 polymer ?
#
loop_
_entity_poly.entity_id
_entity_poly.type
_entity_poly.pdbx_seq_one_letter_code
_entity_poly.pdbx_strand_id
1 'polypeptide(L)'
;MTYDRIGHLLLTPADREGPERARRLRELGLGGRPDPMLDAFAVRLAEAIGAPYSMVNFIDENRQFFAGLHTPHGTLSGSDLGAAAAAGRIGRAMARDHGYCPHVVARRKALVLEDVCDYPRFAGNPVVDEIGIRSYLGAPLIDRSGIALGAICVVDTQPRQWGRQGLETIKAMAGELMAEIVRREDGGIRV
;
A
#
# COMPACT_ATOMS: atom_id res chain seq x y z
N MET A 1 -34.25 14.38 2.55
CA MET A 1 -33.14 14.58 1.59
C MET A 1 -31.87 14.79 2.38
N THR A 2 -31.16 13.70 2.69
CA THR A 2 -29.85 13.73 3.33
C THR A 2 -28.82 14.13 2.29
N TYR A 3 -28.39 15.39 2.34
CA TYR A 3 -27.31 15.91 1.52
C TYR A 3 -25.99 15.38 2.09
N ASP A 4 -25.47 14.30 1.52
CA ASP A 4 -24.11 13.83 1.79
C ASP A 4 -23.13 14.87 1.24
N ARG A 5 -22.57 15.66 2.17
CA ARG A 5 -21.66 16.77 1.85
C ARG A 5 -20.20 16.34 1.72
N ILE A 6 -19.89 15.06 1.95
CA ILE A 6 -18.50 14.56 2.10
C ILE A 6 -18.17 13.44 1.09
N GLY A 7 -19.16 12.75 0.52
CA GLY A 7 -18.97 11.62 -0.40
C GLY A 7 -18.28 11.90 -1.75
N HIS A 8 -17.77 13.12 -2.02
CA HIS A 8 -17.27 13.50 -3.35
C HIS A 8 -15.78 13.90 -3.45
N LEU A 9 -14.96 13.71 -2.42
CA LEU A 9 -13.52 14.01 -2.51
C LEU A 9 -12.60 12.81 -2.74
N LEU A 10 -13.10 11.58 -2.55
CA LEU A 10 -12.38 10.37 -2.93
C LEU A 10 -12.57 10.08 -4.42
N LEU A 11 -11.79 10.76 -5.25
CA LEU A 11 -11.64 10.39 -6.65
C LEU A 11 -10.71 9.17 -6.77
N THR A 12 -11.16 8.02 -6.26
CA THR A 12 -10.49 6.74 -6.52
C THR A 12 -10.42 6.59 -8.03
N PRO A 13 -9.22 6.49 -8.64
CA PRO A 13 -9.13 6.52 -10.08
C PRO A 13 -9.83 5.31 -10.70
N ALA A 14 -10.44 5.50 -11.87
CA ALA A 14 -10.95 4.39 -12.66
C ALA A 14 -9.81 3.42 -12.97
N ASP A 15 -10.00 2.16 -12.61
CA ASP A 15 -8.99 1.12 -12.73
C ASP A 15 -9.41 0.11 -13.77
N ARG A 16 -8.98 0.41 -14.99
CA ARG A 16 -9.32 -0.40 -16.16
C ARG A 16 -8.60 -1.75 -16.16
N GLU A 17 -7.62 -1.93 -15.29
CA GLU A 17 -6.77 -3.12 -15.21
C GLU A 17 -7.16 -4.07 -14.08
N GLY A 18 -8.20 -3.75 -13.31
CA GLY A 18 -8.67 -4.57 -12.18
C GLY A 18 -8.79 -6.07 -12.50
N PRO A 19 -9.51 -6.46 -13.57
CA PRO A 19 -9.68 -7.87 -13.92
C PRO A 19 -8.37 -8.58 -14.28
N GLU A 20 -7.55 -7.92 -15.10
CA GLU A 20 -6.26 -8.46 -15.54
C GLU A 20 -5.29 -8.59 -14.36
N ARG A 21 -5.24 -7.59 -13.50
CA ARG A 21 -4.43 -7.61 -12.29
C ARG A 21 -4.87 -8.70 -11.33
N ALA A 22 -6.17 -8.88 -11.13
CA ALA A 22 -6.70 -9.95 -10.30
C ALA A 22 -6.32 -11.34 -10.86
N ARG A 23 -6.31 -11.50 -12.18
CA ARG A 23 -5.81 -12.72 -12.85
C ARG A 23 -4.32 -12.94 -12.55
N ARG A 24 -3.48 -11.92 -12.80
CA ARG A 24 -2.02 -12.01 -12.55
C ARG A 24 -1.69 -12.31 -11.10
N LEU A 25 -2.38 -11.69 -10.14
CA LEU A 25 -2.20 -11.97 -8.71
C LEU A 25 -2.51 -13.45 -8.39
N ARG A 26 -3.57 -14.03 -8.96
CA ARG A 26 -3.90 -15.46 -8.79
C ARG A 26 -2.84 -16.38 -9.40
N GLU A 27 -2.35 -16.07 -10.60
CA GLU A 27 -1.29 -16.84 -11.27
C GLU A 27 0.01 -16.85 -10.46
N LEU A 28 0.35 -15.72 -9.83
CA LEU A 28 1.52 -15.58 -8.97
C LEU A 28 1.32 -16.12 -7.54
N GLY A 29 0.10 -16.54 -7.18
CA GLY A 29 -0.23 -16.96 -5.81
C GLY A 29 -0.16 -15.83 -4.77
N LEU A 30 -0.33 -14.58 -5.20
CA LEU A 30 -0.23 -13.37 -4.37
C LEU A 30 -1.62 -12.83 -4.00
N GLY A 31 -1.71 -12.10 -2.88
CA GLY A 31 -2.93 -11.39 -2.47
C GLY A 31 -4.03 -12.26 -1.81
N GLY A 32 -3.82 -13.58 -1.69
CA GLY A 32 -4.76 -14.50 -1.04
C GLY A 32 -4.48 -14.77 0.44
N ARG A 33 -3.24 -14.61 0.88
CA ARG A 33 -2.79 -14.86 2.27
C ARG A 33 -1.55 -14.03 2.62
N PRO A 34 -1.26 -13.81 3.91
CA PRO A 34 -0.03 -13.16 4.33
C PRO A 34 1.20 -13.97 3.87
N ASP A 35 2.28 -13.29 3.50
CA ASP A 35 3.54 -13.92 3.12
C ASP A 35 4.66 -13.44 4.08
N PRO A 36 5.28 -14.34 4.85
CA PRO A 36 6.37 -13.98 5.77
C PRO A 36 7.54 -13.26 5.11
N MET A 37 7.84 -13.55 3.84
CA MET A 37 8.89 -12.83 3.11
C MET A 37 8.46 -11.39 2.82
N LEU A 38 7.18 -11.15 2.52
CA LEU A 38 6.66 -9.80 2.32
C LEU A 38 6.57 -9.03 3.64
N ASP A 39 6.29 -9.70 4.76
CA ASP A 39 6.39 -9.09 6.10
C ASP A 39 7.85 -8.70 6.41
N ALA A 40 8.83 -9.58 6.15
CA ALA A 40 10.25 -9.27 6.33
C ALA A 40 10.72 -8.13 5.39
N PHE A 41 10.20 -8.09 4.16
CA PHE A 41 10.43 -6.97 3.26
C PHE A 41 9.84 -5.66 3.80
N ALA A 42 8.63 -5.70 4.36
CA ALA A 42 8.00 -4.53 4.96
C ALA A 42 8.86 -3.98 6.13
N VAL A 43 9.40 -4.84 7.00
CA VAL A 43 10.34 -4.43 8.06
C VAL A 43 11.54 -3.66 7.46
N ARG A 44 12.21 -4.25 6.47
CA ARG A 44 13.34 -3.59 5.79
C ARG A 44 12.95 -2.26 5.14
N LEU A 45 11.74 -2.18 4.58
CA LEU A 45 11.23 -0.95 3.97
C LEU A 45 11.03 0.15 5.00
N ALA A 46 10.46 -0.17 6.16
CA ALA A 46 10.29 0.75 7.27
C ALA A 46 11.64 1.28 7.77
N GLU A 47 12.62 0.38 7.97
CA GLU A 47 13.97 0.73 8.42
C GLU A 47 14.71 1.61 7.42
N ALA A 48 14.70 1.26 6.13
CA ALA A 48 15.43 1.99 5.09
C ALA A 48 14.90 3.42 4.86
N ILE A 49 13.60 3.63 5.08
CA ILE A 49 12.95 4.92 4.90
C ILE A 49 12.84 5.71 6.23
N GLY A 50 12.97 5.03 7.38
CA GLY A 50 12.79 5.64 8.70
C GLY A 50 11.33 5.95 9.03
N ALA A 51 10.41 5.09 8.61
CA ALA A 51 8.97 5.22 8.82
C ALA A 51 8.42 4.11 9.74
N PRO A 52 7.42 4.38 10.59
CA PRO A 52 6.92 3.42 11.56
C PRO A 52 6.05 2.32 10.94
N TYR A 53 5.30 2.64 9.89
CA TYR A 53 4.40 1.69 9.23
C TYR A 53 4.83 1.48 7.79
N SER A 54 4.80 0.23 7.35
CA SER A 54 5.03 -0.10 5.96
C SER A 54 4.22 -1.31 5.52
N MET A 55 3.89 -1.36 4.23
CA MET A 55 3.06 -2.42 3.67
C MET A 55 3.55 -2.82 2.28
N VAL A 56 3.38 -4.10 1.97
CA VAL A 56 3.25 -4.61 0.60
C VAL A 56 1.76 -4.85 0.38
N ASN A 57 1.15 -4.02 -0.47
CA ASN A 57 -0.29 -4.01 -0.68
C ASN A 57 -0.63 -4.44 -2.11
N PHE A 58 -1.40 -5.52 -2.24
CA PHE A 58 -1.98 -5.94 -3.51
C PHE A 58 -3.44 -5.50 -3.61
N ILE A 59 -3.85 -5.12 -4.81
CA ILE A 59 -5.20 -4.60 -5.04
C ILE A 59 -5.90 -5.53 -6.01
N ASP A 60 -7.03 -6.11 -5.63
CA ASP A 60 -7.90 -6.83 -6.57
C ASP A 60 -9.10 -5.95 -6.97
N GLU A 61 -10.13 -6.53 -7.58
CA GLU A 61 -11.32 -5.77 -8.00
C GLU A 61 -12.09 -5.19 -6.81
N ASN A 62 -12.09 -5.88 -5.67
CA ASN A 62 -13.02 -5.67 -4.57
C ASN A 62 -12.32 -5.08 -3.33
N ARG A 63 -11.03 -5.32 -3.14
CA ARG A 63 -10.31 -4.96 -1.91
C ARG A 63 -8.82 -4.71 -2.13
N GLN A 64 -8.23 -4.11 -1.10
CA GLN A 64 -6.79 -4.08 -0.86
C GLN A 64 -6.43 -5.19 0.11
N PHE A 65 -5.27 -5.81 -0.07
CA PHE A 65 -4.75 -6.87 0.78
C PHE A 65 -3.27 -6.64 1.12
N PHE A 66 -2.98 -6.50 2.42
CA PHE A 66 -1.65 -6.31 2.99
C PHE A 66 -0.93 -7.65 3.13
N ALA A 67 -0.36 -8.11 2.01
CA ALA A 67 0.38 -9.35 1.95
C ALA A 67 1.70 -9.29 2.74
N GLY A 68 2.30 -8.10 2.83
CA GLY A 68 3.36 -7.76 3.76
C GLY A 68 2.94 -6.58 4.62
N LEU A 69 3.21 -6.64 5.93
CA LEU A 69 2.83 -5.60 6.88
C LEU A 69 3.86 -5.50 8.00
N HIS A 70 4.37 -4.28 8.19
CA HIS A 70 5.11 -3.91 9.39
C HIS A 70 4.36 -2.79 10.11
N THR A 71 4.15 -3.00 11.41
CA THR A 71 3.61 -2.01 12.34
C THR A 71 4.45 -2.03 13.61
N PRO A 72 4.72 -0.89 14.26
CA PRO A 72 5.45 -0.91 15.51
C PRO A 72 4.61 -1.59 16.60
N HIS A 73 5.26 -2.26 17.55
CA HIS A 73 4.57 -2.89 18.67
C HIS A 73 3.99 -1.80 19.60
N GLY A 74 2.68 -1.86 19.91
CA GLY A 74 2.06 -1.09 21.00
C GLY A 74 1.80 0.41 20.81
N THR A 75 1.76 0.94 19.58
CA THR A 75 1.75 2.41 19.35
C THR A 75 0.46 3.04 18.83
N LEU A 76 -0.73 2.47 19.03
CA LEU A 76 -1.98 3.25 18.83
C LEU A 76 -3.04 2.95 19.90
N SER A 77 -3.18 3.84 20.88
CA SER A 77 -4.44 4.10 21.58
C SER A 77 -5.25 5.10 20.74
N GLY A 78 -5.75 4.61 19.62
CA GLY A 78 -6.55 5.31 18.63
C GLY A 78 -7.03 4.24 17.68
N SER A 79 -8.35 4.09 17.57
CA SER A 79 -9.01 2.96 16.95
C SER A 79 -8.39 2.56 15.61
N ASP A 80 -7.98 1.29 15.55
CA ASP A 80 -8.26 0.45 14.41
C ASP A 80 -7.33 0.48 13.18
N LEU A 81 -6.02 0.67 13.37
CA LEU A 81 -5.07 0.00 12.47
C LEU A 81 -3.81 -0.55 13.15
N GLY A 82 -3.13 0.24 13.99
CA GLY A 82 -1.86 -0.18 14.60
C GLY A 82 -2.01 -1.12 15.80
N ALA A 83 -2.92 -0.84 16.73
CA ALA A 83 -3.19 -1.74 17.85
C ALA A 83 -3.89 -3.03 17.43
N ALA A 84 -4.69 -2.99 16.35
CA ALA A 84 -5.41 -4.15 15.89
C ALA A 84 -4.65 -4.97 14.84
N ALA A 85 -3.74 -4.38 14.05
CA ALA A 85 -2.75 -5.15 13.29
C ALA A 85 -1.75 -5.83 14.23
N ALA A 86 -1.27 -5.12 15.26
CA ALA A 86 -0.39 -5.69 16.28
C ALA A 86 -1.09 -6.74 17.18
N ALA A 87 -2.41 -6.64 17.34
CA ALA A 87 -3.23 -7.62 18.08
C ALA A 87 -3.97 -8.64 17.19
N GLY A 88 -3.70 -8.68 15.88
CA GLY A 88 -4.34 -9.61 14.92
C GLY A 88 -5.87 -9.46 14.78
N ARG A 89 -6.44 -8.35 15.23
CA ARG A 89 -7.89 -8.09 15.29
C ARG A 89 -8.42 -7.19 14.17
N ILE A 90 -7.55 -6.56 13.38
CA ILE A 90 -7.94 -5.95 12.10
C ILE A 90 -7.27 -6.72 10.98
N GLY A 91 -8.10 -7.18 10.05
CA GLY A 91 -7.68 -8.00 8.94
C GLY A 91 -6.63 -7.28 8.11
N ARG A 92 -5.80 -8.06 7.42
CA ARG A 92 -4.85 -7.56 6.40
C ARG A 92 -5.57 -7.12 5.13
N ALA A 93 -6.79 -6.61 5.24
CA ALA A 93 -7.61 -6.21 4.11
C ALA A 93 -8.28 -4.87 4.41
N MET A 94 -8.45 -4.07 3.36
CA MET A 94 -9.03 -2.74 3.42
C MET A 94 -9.92 -2.54 2.19
N ALA A 95 -10.98 -1.74 2.31
CA ALA A 95 -11.79 -1.34 1.17
C ALA A 95 -10.92 -0.62 0.12
N ARG A 96 -11.26 -0.78 -1.15
CA ARG A 96 -10.39 -0.36 -2.25
C ARG A 96 -10.31 1.16 -2.46
N ASP A 97 -11.28 1.90 -1.97
CA ASP A 97 -11.35 3.36 -1.98
C ASP A 97 -10.67 4.02 -0.77
N HIS A 98 -10.15 3.24 0.18
CA HIS A 98 -9.43 3.75 1.34
C HIS A 98 -7.92 3.86 1.09
N GLY A 99 -7.25 4.80 1.73
CA GLY A 99 -5.80 5.01 1.59
C GLY A 99 -5.36 5.48 0.20
N TYR A 100 -4.04 5.40 -0.04
CA TYR A 100 -3.40 6.06 -1.20
C TYR A 100 -2.80 5.11 -2.24
N CYS A 101 -2.62 3.84 -1.89
CA CYS A 101 -2.14 2.79 -2.82
C CYS A 101 -2.97 2.65 -4.11
N PRO A 102 -4.31 2.80 -4.10
CA PRO A 102 -5.11 2.75 -5.34
C PRO A 102 -4.68 3.84 -6.34
N HIS A 103 -4.30 5.02 -5.85
CA HIS A 103 -3.79 6.11 -6.69
C HIS A 103 -2.42 5.80 -7.28
N VAL A 104 -1.55 5.09 -6.55
CA VAL A 104 -0.25 4.64 -7.04
C VAL A 104 -0.40 3.60 -8.15
N VAL A 105 -1.27 2.61 -7.93
CA VAL A 105 -1.56 1.54 -8.90
C VAL A 105 -2.15 2.13 -10.18
N ALA A 106 -3.21 2.94 -10.06
CA ALA A 106 -3.89 3.48 -11.24
C ALA A 106 -3.01 4.44 -12.06
N ARG A 107 -2.11 5.19 -11.41
CA ARG A 107 -1.19 6.10 -12.12
C ARG A 107 0.08 5.42 -12.60
N ARG A 108 0.35 4.19 -12.13
CA ARG A 108 1.63 3.47 -12.30
C ARG A 108 2.85 4.32 -12.00
N LYS A 109 2.73 5.19 -10.99
CA LYS A 109 3.76 6.17 -10.62
C LYS A 109 3.83 6.28 -9.10
N ALA A 110 5.05 6.44 -8.60
CA ALA A 110 5.27 6.72 -7.19
C ALA A 110 4.53 8.00 -6.77
N LEU A 111 4.05 8.00 -5.53
CA LEU A 111 3.30 9.09 -4.91
C LEU A 111 3.97 9.46 -3.60
N VAL A 112 4.23 10.74 -3.43
CA VAL A 112 4.82 11.34 -2.22
C VAL A 112 3.81 12.35 -1.69
N LEU A 113 3.42 12.19 -0.44
CA LEU A 113 2.59 13.12 0.33
C LEU A 113 3.31 13.39 1.64
N GLU A 114 3.93 14.56 1.72
CA GLU A 114 4.69 14.97 2.91
C GLU A 114 3.77 15.33 4.07
N ASP A 115 2.65 15.99 3.78
CA ASP A 115 1.47 16.08 4.63
C ASP A 115 0.22 15.85 3.77
N VAL A 116 -0.59 14.84 4.07
CA VAL A 116 -1.81 14.50 3.29
C VAL A 116 -2.87 15.59 3.41
N CYS A 117 -2.89 16.34 4.52
CA CYS A 117 -3.85 17.42 4.75
C CYS A 117 -3.61 18.62 3.83
N ASP A 118 -2.39 18.79 3.31
CA ASP A 118 -2.04 19.85 2.35
C ASP A 118 -2.62 19.59 0.95
N TYR A 119 -3.16 18.39 0.71
CA TYR A 119 -3.73 18.00 -0.56
C TYR A 119 -5.24 17.78 -0.41
N PRO A 120 -6.10 18.73 -0.82
CA PRO A 120 -7.55 18.64 -0.64
C PRO A 120 -8.17 17.32 -1.13
N ARG A 121 -7.66 16.76 -2.24
CA ARG A 121 -8.13 15.47 -2.79
C ARG A 121 -7.80 14.24 -1.94
N PHE A 122 -6.91 14.36 -0.96
CA PHE A 122 -6.44 13.29 -0.09
C PHE A 122 -6.83 13.51 1.37
N ALA A 123 -7.03 14.77 1.77
CA ALA A 123 -7.42 15.15 3.12
C ALA A 123 -8.76 14.53 3.59
N GLY A 124 -9.68 14.21 2.66
CA GLY A 124 -10.96 13.57 2.98
C GLY A 124 -10.93 12.03 3.05
N ASN A 125 -9.75 11.41 3.11
CA ASN A 125 -9.64 9.96 3.16
C ASN A 125 -9.87 9.43 4.60
N PRO A 126 -10.69 8.38 4.80
CA PRO A 126 -10.95 7.81 6.12
C PRO A 126 -9.69 7.51 6.94
N VAL A 127 -8.58 7.14 6.28
CA VAL A 127 -7.31 6.88 6.98
C VAL A 127 -6.71 8.10 7.67
N VAL A 128 -7.12 9.32 7.31
CA VAL A 128 -6.70 10.56 7.97
C VAL A 128 -7.38 10.68 9.33
N ASP A 129 -8.70 10.53 9.38
CA ASP A 129 -9.48 10.74 10.59
C ASP A 129 -9.52 9.51 11.51
N GLU A 130 -9.59 8.30 10.95
CA GLU A 130 -9.72 7.06 11.72
C GLU A 130 -8.38 6.61 12.30
N ILE A 131 -7.29 6.81 11.55
CA ILE A 131 -5.96 6.24 11.86
C ILE A 131 -4.95 7.36 12.19
N GLY A 132 -5.25 8.61 11.82
CA GLY A 132 -4.35 9.74 12.05
C GLY A 132 -3.19 9.82 11.07
N ILE A 133 -3.29 9.21 9.88
CA ILE A 133 -2.19 9.24 8.89
C ILE A 133 -1.97 10.67 8.39
N ARG A 134 -0.72 11.13 8.46
CA ARG A 134 -0.30 12.46 8.02
C ARG A 134 0.66 12.44 6.85
N SER A 135 1.47 11.39 6.67
CA SER A 135 2.34 11.30 5.49
C SER A 135 2.26 9.93 4.81
N TYR A 136 2.52 9.93 3.51
CA TYR A 136 2.50 8.74 2.67
C TYR A 136 3.61 8.79 1.62
N LEU A 137 4.30 7.67 1.45
CA LEU A 137 5.23 7.46 0.35
C LEU A 137 5.00 6.07 -0.22
N GLY A 138 4.70 5.97 -1.51
CA GLY A 138 4.40 4.70 -2.17
C GLY A 138 4.95 4.59 -3.58
N ALA A 139 5.27 3.36 -3.99
CA ALA A 139 5.73 3.03 -5.34
C ALA A 139 4.99 1.80 -5.89
N PRO A 140 4.67 1.77 -7.20
CA PRO A 140 3.93 0.68 -7.80
C PRO A 140 4.81 -0.57 -7.96
N LEU A 141 4.18 -1.73 -7.83
CA LEU A 141 4.75 -3.04 -8.12
C LEU A 141 4.33 -3.46 -9.52
N ILE A 142 5.17 -3.17 -10.51
CA ILE A 142 4.88 -3.42 -11.93
C ILE A 142 5.59 -4.71 -12.36
N ASP A 143 4.84 -5.67 -12.87
CA ASP A 143 5.38 -6.94 -13.34
C ASP A 143 5.93 -6.87 -14.77
N ARG A 144 6.48 -8.00 -15.25
CA ARG A 144 7.06 -8.12 -16.60
C ARG A 144 6.03 -7.88 -17.71
N SER A 145 4.74 -8.06 -17.43
CA SER A 145 3.65 -7.77 -18.38
C SER A 145 3.23 -6.30 -18.39
N GLY A 146 3.81 -5.47 -17.52
CA GLY A 146 3.49 -4.05 -17.39
C GLY A 146 2.26 -3.77 -16.52
N ILE A 147 1.71 -4.80 -15.87
CA ILE A 147 0.56 -4.70 -14.96
C ILE A 147 1.06 -4.27 -13.58
N ALA A 148 0.47 -3.22 -13.02
CA ALA A 148 0.74 -2.77 -11.66
C ALA A 148 -0.02 -3.66 -10.67
N LEU A 149 0.60 -4.72 -10.16
CA LEU A 149 0.02 -5.71 -9.23
C LEU A 149 -0.47 -5.10 -7.91
N GLY A 150 0.18 -4.02 -7.48
CA GLY A 150 -0.03 -3.39 -6.19
C GLY A 150 0.93 -2.25 -5.96
N ALA A 151 1.18 -1.93 -4.70
CA ALA A 151 2.16 -0.94 -4.29
C ALA A 151 2.88 -1.37 -3.02
N ILE A 152 4.13 -0.95 -2.88
CA ILE A 152 4.76 -0.85 -1.57
C ILE A 152 4.55 0.57 -1.06
N CYS A 153 4.34 0.71 0.24
CA CYS A 153 4.19 2.02 0.84
C CYS A 153 4.70 2.07 2.27
N VAL A 154 5.03 3.27 2.70
CA VAL A 154 5.18 3.64 4.10
C VAL A 154 4.20 4.75 4.46
N VAL A 155 3.79 4.77 5.72
CA VAL A 155 2.96 5.83 6.29
C VAL A 155 3.46 6.24 7.66
N ASP A 156 3.13 7.47 8.04
CA ASP A 156 3.35 7.99 9.38
C ASP A 156 2.15 8.85 9.82
N THR A 157 1.95 8.95 11.13
CA THR A 157 1.00 9.87 11.78
C THR A 157 1.56 11.28 11.95
N GLN A 158 2.80 11.53 11.50
CA GLN A 158 3.43 12.83 11.41
C GLN A 158 3.75 13.22 9.96
N PRO A 159 3.74 14.52 9.62
CA PRO A 159 4.28 15.01 8.36
C PRO A 159 5.75 14.62 8.20
N ARG A 160 6.18 14.28 6.98
CA ARG A 160 7.56 13.88 6.70
C ARG A 160 8.05 14.41 5.37
N GLN A 161 9.22 15.04 5.40
CA GLN A 161 9.94 15.44 4.20
C GLN A 161 10.73 14.26 3.67
N TRP A 162 10.10 13.45 2.81
CA TRP A 162 10.75 12.30 2.19
C TRP A 162 11.85 12.73 1.20
N GLY A 163 11.65 13.89 0.57
CA GLY A 163 12.56 14.46 -0.41
C GLY A 163 12.85 13.52 -1.58
N ARG A 164 13.90 13.85 -2.33
CA ARG A 164 14.35 13.06 -3.47
C ARG A 164 14.88 11.69 -3.04
N GLN A 165 15.56 11.63 -1.90
CA GLN A 165 16.16 10.40 -1.39
C GLN A 165 15.10 9.34 -1.05
N GLY A 166 14.04 9.71 -0.32
CA GLY A 166 12.95 8.77 -0.01
C GLY A 166 12.28 8.23 -1.29
N LEU A 167 12.05 9.11 -2.28
CA LEU A 167 11.50 8.73 -3.57
C LEU A 167 12.40 7.75 -4.35
N GLU A 168 13.72 7.97 -4.35
CA GLU A 168 14.69 7.09 -5.01
C GLU A 168 14.76 5.73 -4.29
N THR A 169 14.83 5.74 -2.95
CA THR A 169 14.86 4.52 -2.14
C THR A 169 13.62 3.66 -2.35
N ILE A 170 12.42 4.23 -2.26
CA ILE A 170 11.20 3.42 -2.41
C ILE A 170 11.04 2.85 -3.82
N LYS A 171 11.49 3.58 -4.86
CA LYS A 171 11.50 3.06 -6.23
C LYS A 171 12.48 1.92 -6.39
N ALA A 172 13.69 2.05 -5.84
CA ALA A 172 14.70 0.99 -5.89
C ALA A 172 14.18 -0.28 -5.21
N MET A 173 13.62 -0.17 -4.01
CA MET A 173 13.10 -1.33 -3.29
C MET A 173 11.84 -1.94 -3.93
N ALA A 174 10.99 -1.14 -4.60
CA ALA A 174 9.91 -1.69 -5.41
C ALA A 174 10.45 -2.56 -6.56
N GLY A 175 11.52 -2.12 -7.21
CA GLY A 175 12.23 -2.89 -8.23
C GLY A 175 12.85 -4.17 -7.67
N GLU A 176 13.51 -4.10 -6.51
CA GLU A 176 14.08 -5.27 -5.83
C GLU A 176 13.02 -6.32 -5.48
N LEU A 177 11.88 -5.88 -4.93
CA LEU A 177 10.79 -6.77 -4.58
C LEU A 177 10.20 -7.43 -5.84
N MET A 178 10.02 -6.68 -6.92
CA MET A 178 9.52 -7.25 -8.17
C MET A 178 10.50 -8.26 -8.77
N ALA A 179 11.81 -8.00 -8.70
CA ALA A 179 12.82 -8.96 -9.14
C ALA A 179 12.75 -10.26 -8.31
N GLU A 180 12.46 -10.17 -7.00
CA GLU A 180 12.26 -11.34 -6.14
C GLU A 180 10.97 -12.10 -6.48
N ILE A 181 9.85 -11.41 -6.69
CA ILE A 181 8.59 -12.02 -7.12
C ILE A 181 8.78 -12.77 -8.45
N VAL A 182 9.50 -12.17 -9.40
CA VAL A 182 9.82 -12.78 -10.69
C VAL A 182 10.68 -14.04 -10.52
N ARG A 183 11.70 -14.02 -9.65
CA ARG A 183 12.52 -15.21 -9.38
C ARG A 183 11.68 -16.36 -8.81
N ARG A 184 10.68 -16.05 -7.97
CA ARG A 184 9.75 -17.04 -7.40
C ARG A 184 8.82 -17.63 -8.48
N GLU A 185 8.35 -16.80 -9.41
CA GLU A 185 7.59 -17.24 -10.58
C GLU A 185 8.41 -18.22 -11.41
N ASP A 186 9.65 -17.85 -11.77
CA ASP A 186 10.53 -18.67 -12.61
C ASP A 186 10.98 -19.97 -11.91
N GLY A 187 11.21 -19.94 -10.59
CA GLY A 187 11.57 -21.12 -9.78
C GLY A 187 10.41 -22.07 -9.48
N GLY A 188 9.17 -21.61 -9.67
CA GLY A 188 7.94 -22.42 -9.54
C GLY A 188 7.56 -23.17 -10.82
N ILE A 189 8.10 -22.77 -11.97
CA ILE A 189 7.97 -23.49 -13.26
C ILE A 189 8.97 -24.65 -13.23
N ARG A 190 8.63 -25.76 -12.57
CA ARG A 190 9.34 -27.03 -12.78
C ARG A 190 8.80 -27.69 -14.04
N VAL A 191 9.71 -27.93 -14.99
CA VAL A 191 9.57 -28.73 -16.23
C VAL A 191 8.99 -30.11 -15.92
#